data_AF-A0A961CCV2-F1
#
_entry.id   AF-A0A961CCV2-F1
#
_cell.length_a   1.000
_cell.length_b   1.000
_cell.length_c   1.000
_cell.angle_alpha   90.00
_cell.angle_beta   90.00
_cell.angle_gamma   90.00
#
_symmetry.space_group_name_H-M   'P 1'
#
loop_
_entity.id
_entity.type
_entity.pdbx_description
1 polymer ?
#
loop_
_entity_poly.entity_id
_entity_poly.type
_entity_poly.pdbx_seq_one_letter_code
_entity_poly.pdbx_strand_id
1 'polypeptide(L)'
;DQAEDLTAGELVDRVLERLYGERPVLGVPKQVLVPDEPAEPALYEEWLTHERGSAVQIRVPQRGDKRALLATVTQNATEELQRHRLKRASDHNSRAKALNEL
;
A
#
# COMPACT_ATOMS: atom_id res chain seq x y z
N ASP A 1 -15.19 -9.38 -6.99
CA ASP A 1 -13.85 -9.69 -6.46
C ASP A 1 -13.15 -10.70 -7.35
N GLN A 2 -12.59 -10.25 -8.48
CA GLN A 2 -11.43 -10.95 -9.03
C GLN A 2 -10.26 -10.43 -8.21
N ALA A 3 -9.71 -11.27 -7.34
CA ALA A 3 -8.35 -11.04 -6.88
C ALA A 3 -7.48 -11.24 -8.12
N GLU A 4 -6.96 -10.15 -8.69
CA GLU A 4 -5.93 -10.25 -9.70
C GLU A 4 -4.71 -10.93 -9.04
N ASP A 5 -4.15 -11.95 -9.70
CA ASP A 5 -2.95 -12.66 -9.25
C ASP A 5 -1.72 -11.75 -9.38
N LEU A 6 -1.68 -10.69 -8.57
CA LEU A 6 -0.56 -9.77 -8.50
C LEU A 6 0.49 -10.34 -7.55
N THR A 7 1.74 -10.32 -8.01
CA THR A 7 2.89 -10.47 -7.14
C THR A 7 2.98 -9.30 -6.16
N ALA A 8 3.75 -9.48 -5.08
CA ALA A 8 3.97 -8.41 -4.10
C ALA A 8 4.59 -7.16 -4.75
N GLY A 9 5.50 -7.33 -5.71
CA GLY A 9 6.10 -6.23 -6.46
C GLY A 9 5.09 -5.47 -7.31
N GLU A 10 4.23 -6.17 -8.06
CA GLU A 10 3.17 -5.52 -8.85
C GLU A 10 2.13 -4.81 -7.97
N LEU A 11 1.91 -5.27 -6.74
CA LEU A 11 1.10 -4.53 -5.78
C LEU A 11 1.78 -3.23 -5.33
N VAL A 12 3.09 -3.27 -5.08
CA VAL A 12 3.87 -2.07 -4.73
C VAL A 12 3.81 -1.05 -5.86
N ASP A 13 4.01 -1.49 -7.10
CA ASP A 13 3.91 -0.68 -8.32
C ASP A 13 2.61 0.13 -8.36
N ARG A 14 1.47 -0.54 -8.23
CA ARG A 14 0.14 0.11 -8.21
C ARG A 14 -0.04 1.09 -7.07
N VAL A 15 0.54 0.80 -5.91
CA VAL A 15 0.48 1.71 -4.77
C VAL A 15 1.33 2.95 -5.04
N LEU A 16 2.50 2.81 -5.67
CA LEU A 16 3.33 3.94 -6.07
C LEU A 16 2.61 4.82 -7.09
N GLU A 17 2.03 4.23 -8.13
CA GLU A 17 1.22 4.94 -9.14
C GLU A 17 0.04 5.66 -8.48
N ARG A 18 -0.68 5.00 -7.58
CA ARG A 18 -1.83 5.60 -6.90
C ARG A 18 -1.45 6.77 -5.99
N LEU A 19 -0.31 6.68 -5.30
CA LEU A 19 0.12 7.71 -4.34
C LEU A 19 0.84 8.88 -5.00
N TYR A 20 1.56 8.64 -6.09
CA TYR A 20 2.42 9.64 -6.74
C TYR A 20 2.00 9.99 -8.17
N GLY A 21 1.00 9.30 -8.74
CA GLY A 21 0.49 9.54 -10.10
C GLY A 21 -0.15 10.92 -10.28
N GLU A 22 -0.75 11.43 -9.20
CA GLU A 22 -1.13 12.84 -9.10
C GLU A 22 -0.14 13.56 -8.17
N ARG A 23 0.15 14.82 -8.46
CA ARG A 23 1.10 15.62 -7.67
C ARG A 23 0.66 15.64 -6.20
N PRO A 24 1.38 14.97 -5.27
CA PRO A 24 0.95 14.86 -3.89
C PRO A 24 1.05 16.21 -3.19
N VAL A 25 0.12 16.51 -2.27
CA VAL A 25 0.12 17.76 -1.47
C VAL A 25 1.44 17.94 -0.71
N LEU A 26 2.04 16.84 -0.24
CA LEU A 26 3.31 16.85 0.52
C LEU A 26 4.55 16.71 -0.39
N GLY A 27 4.37 16.56 -1.70
CA GLY A 27 5.44 16.29 -2.66
C GLY A 27 6.04 14.88 -2.55
N VAL A 28 7.04 14.62 -3.40
CA VAL A 28 7.74 13.32 -3.47
C VAL A 28 8.93 13.31 -2.48
N PRO A 29 9.05 12.31 -1.59
CA PRO A 29 10.16 12.23 -0.63
C PRO A 29 11.47 11.78 -1.30
N LYS A 30 12.61 12.05 -0.65
CA LYS A 30 13.94 11.56 -1.08
C LYS A 30 14.06 10.03 -1.03
N GLN A 31 13.27 9.40 -0.19
CA GLN A 31 13.32 7.96 0.04
C GLN A 31 11.91 7.44 0.29
N VAL A 32 11.55 6.36 -0.42
CA VAL A 32 10.31 5.61 -0.24
C VAL A 32 10.67 4.25 0.33
N LEU A 33 10.05 3.88 1.45
CA LEU A 33 10.24 2.56 2.07
C LEU A 33 9.07 1.66 1.68
N VAL A 34 9.37 0.48 1.16
CA VAL A 34 8.39 -0.48 0.66
C VAL A 34 8.58 -1.83 1.36
N PRO A 35 7.51 -2.63 1.54
CA PRO A 35 7.60 -3.96 2.15
C PRO A 35 8.32 -4.97 1.25
N ASP A 36 8.19 -4.82 -0.06
CA ASP A 36 8.76 -5.66 -1.10
C ASP A 36 9.29 -4.79 -2.23
N GLU A 37 10.23 -5.31 -3.01
CA GLU A 37 10.77 -4.59 -4.16
C GLU A 37 9.69 -4.49 -5.26
N PRO A 38 9.47 -3.30 -5.86
CA PRO A 38 8.61 -3.16 -7.04
C PRO A 38 9.06 -4.07 -8.18
N ALA A 39 8.17 -4.38 -9.13
CA ALA A 39 8.56 -5.22 -10.26
C ALA A 39 9.57 -4.50 -11.17
N GLU A 40 9.47 -3.17 -11.26
CA GLU A 40 10.35 -2.31 -12.07
C GLU A 40 11.00 -1.19 -11.22
N PRO A 41 11.94 -1.50 -10.31
CA PRO A 41 12.49 -0.52 -9.36
C PRO A 41 13.14 0.68 -10.05
N ALA A 42 13.90 0.45 -11.12
CA ALA A 42 14.58 1.51 -11.86
C ALA A 42 13.58 2.49 -12.51
N LEU A 43 12.48 1.98 -13.06
CA LEU A 43 11.42 2.79 -13.67
C LEU A 43 10.82 3.75 -12.64
N TYR A 44 10.44 3.23 -11.47
CA TYR A 44 9.81 4.05 -10.44
C TYR A 44 10.79 5.01 -9.76
N GLU A 45 12.06 4.63 -9.55
CA GLU A 45 13.08 5.57 -9.05
C GLU A 45 13.34 6.72 -10.02
N GLU A 46 13.42 6.45 -11.33
CA GLU A 46 13.59 7.47 -12.36
C GLU A 46 12.38 8.42 -12.41
N TRP A 47 11.18 7.86 -12.48
CA TRP A 47 9.94 8.64 -12.52
C TRP A 47 9.79 9.55 -11.30
N LEU A 48 9.97 9.01 -10.09
CA LEU A 48 9.88 9.80 -8.85
C LEU A 48 11.02 10.83 -8.75
N THR A 49 12.22 10.52 -9.25
CA THR A 49 13.33 11.48 -9.34
C THR A 49 12.98 12.66 -10.24
N HIS A 50 12.35 12.39 -11.39
CA HIS A 50 11.88 13.44 -12.30
C HIS A 50 10.81 14.32 -11.64
N GLU A 51 9.78 13.72 -11.04
CA GLU A 51 8.72 14.46 -10.33
C GLU A 51 9.25 15.31 -9.17
N ARG A 52 10.27 14.80 -8.47
CA ARG A 52 10.90 15.49 -7.34
C ARG A 52 11.92 16.56 -7.75
N GLY A 53 12.49 16.45 -8.95
CA GLY A 53 13.63 17.27 -9.41
C GLY A 53 14.97 16.95 -8.72
N SER A 54 15.06 15.86 -7.97
CA SER A 54 16.32 15.36 -7.38
C SER A 54 16.17 13.92 -6.93
N ALA A 55 17.29 13.17 -6.89
CA ALA A 55 17.32 11.72 -6.69
C ALA A 55 16.37 11.20 -5.59
N VAL A 56 15.61 10.17 -5.95
CA VAL A 56 14.73 9.37 -5.09
C VAL A 56 15.25 7.94 -5.03
N GLN A 57 15.16 7.31 -3.85
CA GLN A 57 15.48 5.89 -3.68
C GLN A 57 14.29 5.12 -3.14
N ILE A 58 14.01 3.96 -3.72
CA ILE A 58 13.04 2.98 -3.21
C ILE A 58 13.82 1.90 -2.47
N ARG A 59 13.44 1.58 -1.22
CA ARG A 59 14.19 0.64 -0.39
C ARG A 59 13.27 -0.29 0.39
N VAL A 60 13.67 -1.57 0.44
CA VAL A 60 13.16 -2.54 1.41
C VAL A 60 14.09 -2.57 2.63
N PRO A 61 13.70 -1.98 3.78
CA PRO A 61 14.56 -1.96 4.96
C PRO A 61 14.70 -3.36 5.56
N GLN A 62 15.95 -3.82 5.74
CA GLN A 62 16.24 -5.17 6.26
C GLN A 62 16.56 -5.22 7.76
N ARG A 63 17.08 -4.13 8.34
CA ARG A 63 17.50 -4.06 9.76
C ARG A 63 17.41 -2.63 10.32
N GLY A 64 17.47 -2.53 11.66
CA GLY A 64 17.47 -1.25 12.39
C GLY A 64 16.11 -0.55 12.43
N ASP A 65 16.11 0.74 12.76
CA ASP A 65 14.90 1.51 13.05
C ASP A 65 13.90 1.55 11.89
N LYS A 66 14.38 1.64 10.64
CA LYS A 66 13.52 1.62 9.45
C LYS A 66 12.80 0.28 9.28
N ARG A 67 13.44 -0.84 9.63
CA ARG A 67 12.82 -2.18 9.61
C ARG A 67 11.78 -2.30 10.73
N ALA A 68 12.08 -1.77 11.92
CA ALA A 68 11.15 -1.73 13.03
C ALA A 68 9.91 -0.90 12.70
N LEU A 69 10.09 0.29 12.13
CA LEU A 69 9.01 1.14 11.63
C LEU A 69 8.15 0.40 10.59
N LEU A 70 8.78 -0.23 9.59
CA LEU A 70 8.05 -1.02 8.60
C LEU A 70 7.26 -2.14 9.27
N ALA A 71 7.83 -2.86 10.24
CA ALA A 71 7.13 -3.92 10.98
C ALA A 71 5.87 -3.39 11.69
N THR A 72 5.99 -2.25 12.37
CA THR A 72 4.85 -1.59 13.05
C THR A 72 3.76 -1.19 12.05
N VAL A 73 4.14 -0.61 10.91
CA VAL A 73 3.18 -0.23 9.86
C VAL A 73 2.50 -1.46 9.25
N THR A 74 3.23 -2.54 8.98
CA THR A 74 2.66 -3.80 8.49
C THR A 74 1.68 -4.42 9.48
N GLN A 75 1.99 -4.38 10.78
CA GLN A 75 1.09 -4.85 11.83
C GLN A 75 -0.21 -4.03 11.84
N ASN A 76 -0.10 -2.70 11.83
CA ASN A 76 -1.25 -1.79 11.81
C ASN A 76 -2.13 -2.01 10.56
N ALA A 77 -1.51 -2.18 9.39
CA ALA A 77 -2.22 -2.43 8.14
C ALA A 77 -2.96 -3.78 8.15
N THR A 78 -2.34 -4.81 8.73
CA THR A 78 -2.94 -6.14 8.89
C THR A 78 -4.15 -6.07 9.80
N GLU A 79 -4.03 -5.42 10.96
CA GLU A 79 -5.13 -5.22 11.90
C GLU A 79 -6.30 -4.46 11.27
N GLU A 80 -6.03 -3.38 10.54
CA GLU A 80 -7.07 -2.60 9.88
C GLU A 80 -7.78 -3.41 8.80
N LEU A 81 -7.05 -4.22 8.02
CA LEU A 81 -7.64 -5.12 7.04
C LEU A 81 -8.57 -6.15 7.71
N GLN A 82 -8.17 -6.72 8.86
CA GLN A 82 -9.01 -7.64 9.61
C GLN A 82 -10.27 -6.94 10.16
N ARG A 83 -10.11 -5.74 10.75
CA ARG A 83 -11.25 -4.93 11.21
C ARG A 83 -12.23 -4.63 10.08
N HIS A 84 -11.72 -4.24 8.92
CA HIS A 84 -12.54 -3.95 7.74
C HIS A 84 -13.30 -5.20 7.24
N ARG A 85 -12.65 -6.37 7.22
CA ARG A 85 -13.31 -7.65 6.85
C ARG A 85 -14.43 -8.02 7.83
N LEU A 86 -14.18 -7.91 9.14
CA LEU A 86 -15.19 -8.19 10.16
C LEU A 86 -16.41 -7.26 10.05
N LYS A 87 -16.16 -5.96 9.82
CA LYS A 87 -17.25 -4.99 9.61
C LYS A 87 -18.11 -5.35 8.40
N ARG A 88 -17.49 -5.67 7.25
CA ARG A 88 -18.23 -6.09 6.04
C ARG A 88 -19.08 -7.35 6.28
N ALA A 89 -18.56 -8.33 7.01
CA ALA A 89 -19.29 -9.56 7.32
C ALA A 89 -20.52 -9.28 8.23
N SER A 90 -20.34 -8.41 9.23
CA SER A 90 -21.43 -7.98 10.11
C SER A 90 -22.53 -7.25 9.34
N ASP A 91 -22.16 -6.28 8.48
CA ASP A 91 -23.10 -5.49 7.68
C ASP A 91 -23.92 -6.36 6.71
N HIS A 92 -23.32 -7.43 6.19
CA HIS A 92 -24.01 -8.38 5.32
C HIS A 92 -25.04 -9.20 6.10
N ASN A 93 -24.69 -9.67 7.30
CA ASN A 93 -25.59 -10.46 8.14
C ASN A 93 -26.79 -9.64 8.63
N SER A 94 -26.57 -8.38 9.02
CA SER A 94 -27.65 -7.47 9.43
C SER A 94 -28.62 -7.15 8.30
N ARG A 95 -28.13 -6.98 7.06
CA ARG A 95 -28.99 -6.78 5.88
C ARG A 95 -29.80 -8.02 5.51
N ALA A 96 -29.21 -9.21 5.57
CA ALA A 96 -29.91 -10.46 5.29
C ALA A 96 -31.03 -10.73 6.31
N LYS A 97 -30.80 -10.41 7.59
CA LYS A 97 -31.81 -10.54 8.64
C LYS A 97 -33.00 -9.59 8.41
N ALA A 98 -32.74 -8.34 8.04
CA ALA A 98 -33.79 -7.35 7.76
C ALA A 98 -34.66 -7.71 6.54
N LEU A 99 -34.13 -8.43 5.55
CA LEU A 99 -34.90 -8.92 4.41
C LEU A 99 -35.80 -10.13 4.75
N ASN A 100 -35.44 -10.91 5.76
CA ASN A 100 -36.25 -12.04 6.24
C ASN A 100 -37.33 -11.62 7.26
N GLU A 101 -37.28 -10.40 7.78
CA GLU A 101 -38.24 -9.84 8.74
C GLU A 101 -39.33 -8.96 8.07
N LEU A 102 -39.43 -8.97 6.73
CA LEU A 102 -40.49 -8.34 5.92
C LEU A 102 -41.36 -9.41 5.25
#